data_AF-A0A3S0HJ01-F1
#
_entry.id   AF-A0A3S0HJ01-F1
#
_cell.length_a   1.000
_cell.length_b   1.000
_cell.length_c   1.000
_cell.angle_alpha   90.00
_cell.angle_beta   90.00
_cell.angle_gamma   90.00
#
_symmetry.space_group_name_H-M   'P 1'
#
loop_
_entity.id
_entity.type
_entity.pdbx_description
1 polymer ?
#
loop_
_entity_poly.entity_id
_entity_poly.type
_entity_poly.pdbx_seq_one_letter_code
_entity_poly.pdbx_strand_id
1 'polypeptide(L)' 'MVQWQPNGIDPGCFTAEGIGSVKSSASYRLGGWRFLPALAADTEEHDIGPFKTKTLAFSEAKHLTAERCQSAN' A
#
# COMPACT_ATOMS: atom_id res chain seq x y z
N MET A 1 -0.70 -16.37 0.57
CA MET A 1 0.60 -15.64 0.62
C MET A 1 0.45 -14.43 -0.29
N VAL A 2 0.69 -13.21 0.21
CA VAL A 2 0.57 -12.00 -0.61
C VAL A 2 1.84 -11.81 -1.44
N GLN A 3 1.70 -11.71 -2.75
CA GLN A 3 2.80 -11.38 -3.67
C GLN A 3 2.75 -9.89 -4.01
N TRP A 4 3.75 -9.15 -3.53
CA TRP A 4 3.97 -7.76 -3.91
C TRP A 4 4.95 -7.72 -5.07
N GLN A 5 4.57 -7.02 -6.14
CA GLN A 5 5.38 -6.89 -7.35
C GLN A 5 5.74 -5.42 -7.58
N PRO A 6 6.97 -5.10 -8.01
CA PRO A 6 7.29 -3.77 -8.51
C PRO A 6 6.42 -3.45 -9.73
N ASN A 7 5.94 -2.22 -9.87
CA ASN A 7 5.10 -1.83 -11.03
C ASN A 7 5.91 -1.64 -12.34
N GLY A 8 7.24 -1.72 -12.29
CA GLY A 8 8.14 -1.59 -13.43
C GLY A 8 8.37 -0.16 -13.95
N ILE A 9 7.62 0.83 -13.46
CA ILE A 9 7.68 2.23 -13.89
C ILE A 9 8.35 3.08 -12.80
N ASP A 10 7.95 2.84 -11.55
CA ASP A 10 8.42 3.54 -10.38
C ASP A 10 9.06 2.54 -9.41
N PRO A 11 10.39 2.61 -9.18
CA PRO A 11 11.09 1.71 -8.25
C PRO A 11 10.60 1.83 -6.80
N GLY A 12 9.86 2.90 -6.47
CA GLY A 12 9.19 3.11 -5.19
C GLY A 12 7.76 2.58 -5.11
N CYS A 13 7.22 1.96 -6.17
CA CYS A 13 5.84 1.50 -6.22
C CYS A 13 5.74 -0.01 -6.34
N PHE A 14 4.99 -0.60 -5.41
CA PHE A 14 4.73 -2.03 -5.34
C PHE A 14 3.22 -2.28 -5.33
N THR A 15 2.74 -3.22 -6.13
CA THR A 15 1.32 -3.57 -6.21
C THR A 15 1.11 -5.03 -5.82
N ALA A 16 -0.01 -5.30 -5.18
CA ALA A 16 -0.50 -6.66 -4.94
C ALA A 16 -1.96 -6.73 -5.39
N GLU A 17 -2.26 -7.70 -6.25
CA GLU A 17 -3.59 -7.89 -6.82
C GLU A 17 -4.64 -8.10 -5.72
N GLY A 18 -5.77 -7.40 -5.83
CA GLY A 18 -6.87 -7.44 -4.85
C GLY A 18 -6.58 -6.74 -3.50
N ILE A 19 -5.35 -6.27 -3.27
CA ILE A 19 -4.94 -5.67 -2.00
C ILE A 19 -4.72 -4.18 -2.15
N GLY A 20 -3.84 -3.76 -3.06
CA GLY A 20 -3.56 -2.36 -3.31
C GLY A 20 -2.12 -2.09 -3.73
N SER A 21 -1.64 -0.89 -3.42
CA SER A 21 -0.30 -0.42 -3.76
C SER A 21 0.41 0.21 -2.58
N VAL A 22 1.72 0.00 -2.46
CA VAL A 22 2.61 0.67 -1.52
C VAL A 22 3.56 1.55 -2.32
N LYS A 23 3.50 2.85 -2.07
CA LYS A 23 4.20 3.89 -2.86
C LYS A 23 5.17 4.67 -1.99
N SER A 24 6.36 4.95 -2.51
CA SER A 24 7.39 5.72 -1.82
C SER A 24 7.18 7.23 -1.95
N SER A 25 7.75 8.01 -1.04
CA SER A 25 7.73 9.47 -1.16
C SER A 25 8.62 10.04 -2.25
N ALA A 26 9.54 9.25 -2.80
CA ALA A 26 10.45 9.71 -3.84
C ALA A 26 9.75 9.96 -5.18
N SER A 27 8.56 9.38 -5.35
CA SER A 27 7.90 9.24 -6.65
C SER A 27 6.39 9.52 -6.60
N TYR A 28 5.81 9.71 -5.41
CA TYR A 28 4.38 9.85 -5.24
C TYR A 28 3.99 11.09 -4.41
N ARG A 29 4.11 11.02 -3.08
CA ARG A 29 3.74 12.12 -2.17
C ARG A 29 4.78 12.29 -1.07
N LEU A 30 5.13 13.53 -0.72
CA LEU A 30 6.10 13.82 0.34
C LEU A 30 5.63 13.28 1.70
N GLY A 31 6.57 12.91 2.57
CA GLY A 31 6.27 12.52 3.96
C GLY A 31 6.52 11.04 4.30
N GLY A 32 6.70 10.17 3.32
CA GLY A 32 7.12 8.77 3.52
C GLY A 32 6.41 7.77 2.62
N TRP A 33 6.45 6.51 3.01
CA TRP A 33 5.75 5.41 2.33
C TRP A 33 4.27 5.47 2.62
N ARG A 34 3.42 5.23 1.62
CA ARG A 34 1.96 5.22 1.77
C ARG A 34 1.40 3.92 1.21
N PHE A 35 0.34 3.42 1.84
CA PHE A 35 -0.43 2.28 1.33
C PHE A 35 -1.78 2.79 0.82
N LEU A 36 -2.11 2.45 -0.41
CA LEU A 36 -3.41 2.71 -1.03
C LEU A 36 -4.13 1.38 -1.29
N PRO A 37 -5.29 1.13 -0.67
CA PRO A 37 -6.09 -0.07 -0.94
C PRO A 37 -6.59 -0.16 -2.39
N ALA A 38 -6.71 -1.37 -2.95
CA ALA A 38 -7.02 -1.60 -4.38
C ALA A 38 -8.35 -1.01 -4.88
N LEU A 39 -9.32 -0.80 -3.98
CA LEU A 39 -10.64 -0.25 -4.33
C LEU A 39 -10.78 1.24 -3.99
N ALA A 40 -9.72 1.85 -3.47
CA ALA A 40 -9.72 3.24 -3.09
C ALA A 40 -9.30 4.13 -4.27
N ALA A 41 -9.87 5.34 -4.34
CA ALA A 41 -9.43 6.34 -5.30
C ALA A 41 -8.00 6.81 -4.95
N ASP A 42 -7.20 7.12 -5.96
CA ASP A 42 -5.79 7.53 -5.82
C ASP A 42 -5.63 8.98 -5.28
N THR A 43 -6.30 9.31 -4.18
CA THR A 43 -6.31 10.63 -3.51
C THR A 43 -5.64 10.55 -2.14
N GLU A 44 -5.18 11.68 -1.59
CA GLU A 44 -4.38 11.68 -0.34
C GLU A 44 -5.21 11.28 0.87
N GLU A 45 -6.51 11.53 0.80
CA GLU A 45 -7.49 11.15 1.81
C GLU A 45 -7.62 9.64 1.98
N HIS A 46 -7.34 8.87 0.92
CA HIS A 46 -7.43 7.41 0.95
C HIS A 46 -6.09 6.71 1.18
N ASP A 47 -4.99 7.47 1.18
CA ASP A 47 -3.70 6.91 1.50
C ASP A 47 -3.61 6.67 3.01
N ILE A 48 -3.08 5.50 3.36
CA ILE A 48 -2.78 5.14 4.72
C ILE A 48 -1.30 5.43 4.97
N GLY A 49 -1.02 6.21 6.01
CA GLY A 49 0.31 6.72 6.35
C GLY A 49 0.33 8.25 6.48
N PRO A 50 1.49 8.90 6.25
CA PRO A 50 2.74 8.33 5.74
C PRO A 50 3.54 7.55 6.80
N PHE A 51 4.22 6.51 6.34
CA PHE A 51 5.10 5.65 7.12
C PHE A 51 6.57 5.98 6.87
N LYS A 52 7.38 5.95 7.94
CA LYS A 52 8.82 6.21 7.85
C LYS A 52 9.57 5.18 6.98
N THR A 53 9.10 3.93 6.94
CA THR A 53 9.79 2.84 6.22
C THR A 53 8.81 2.02 5.40
N LYS A 54 9.34 1.42 4.32
CA LYS A 54 8.61 0.50 3.45
C LYS A 54 8.01 -0.69 4.22
N THR A 55 8.77 -1.21 5.20
CA THR A 55 8.35 -2.35 6.02
C THR A 55 7.11 -2.04 6.83
N LEU A 56 6.98 -0.83 7.38
CA LEU A 56 5.80 -0.40 8.12
C LEU A 56 4.58 -0.31 7.21
N ALA A 57 4.72 0.30 6.02
CA ALA A 57 3.64 0.36 5.04
C ALA A 57 3.16 -1.04 4.60
N PHE A 58 4.08 -1.97 4.37
CA PHE A 58 3.70 -3.36 4.08
C PHE A 58 3.07 -4.09 5.27
N SER A 59 3.51 -3.82 6.49
CA SER A 59 2.93 -4.41 7.69
C SER A 59 1.47 -3.98 7.82
N GLU A 60 1.19 -2.69 7.64
CA GLU A 60 -0.17 -2.16 7.68
C GLU A 60 -1.04 -2.74 6.56
N ALA A 61 -0.52 -2.77 5.33
CA ALA A 61 -1.24 -3.37 4.21
C ALA A 61 -1.61 -4.84 4.48
N LYS A 62 -0.71 -5.62 5.10
CA LYS A 62 -0.98 -7.00 5.50
C LYS A 62 -2.02 -7.07 6.63
N HIS A 63 -1.94 -6.19 7.61
CA HIS A 63 -2.87 -6.15 8.73
C HIS A 63 -4.30 -5.88 8.24
N LEU A 64 -4.50 -4.81 7.47
CA LEU A 64 -5.81 -4.43 6.93
C LEU A 64 -6.37 -5.48 5.97
N THR A 65 -5.50 -6.15 5.21
CA THR A 65 -5.92 -7.28 4.37
C THR A 65 -6.42 -8.45 5.22
N ALA A 66 -5.72 -8.78 6.31
CA ALA A 66 -6.13 -9.85 7.21
C ALA A 66 -7.46 -9.55 7.89
N GLU A 67 -7.67 -8.31 8.35
CA GLU A 67 -8.96 -7.87 8.91
C GLU A 67 -10.10 -7.98 7.90
N ARG A 68 -9.87 -7.53 6.65
CA ARG A 68 -10.89 -7.61 5.59
C ARG A 68 -11.25 -9.04 5.21
N CYS A 69 -10.29 -9.97 5.29
CA CYS A 69 -10.56 -11.41 5.14
C CYS A 69 -11.34 -12.00 6.33
N GLN A 70 -11.17 -11.48 7.55
CA GLN A 70 -11.92 -11.93 8.72
C GLN A 70 -13.36 -11.41 8.75
N SER A 71 -13.60 -10.19 8.25
CA SER A 71 -14.95 -9.60 8.18
C SER A 71 -15.80 -10.13 7.02
N ALA A 72 -15.22 -10.90 6.10
CA ALA A 72 -15.92 -11.49 4.96
C ALA A 72 -16.46 -12.91 5.24
N ASN A 73 -16.51 -13.33 6.51
CA ASN A 73 -16.84 -14.68 6.96
C ASN A 73 -18.07 -14.70 7.86
#